data_AF-A0ABD6AR67-F1
#
_entry.id   AF-A0ABD6AR67-F1
#
_cell.length_a   1.000
_cell.length_b   1.000
_cell.length_c   1.000
_cell.angle_alpha   90.00
_cell.angle_beta   90.00
_cell.angle_gamma   90.00
#
_symmetry.space_group_name_H-M   'P 1'
#
loop_
_entity.id
_entity.type
_entity.pdbx_description
1 polymer ?
#
loop_
_entity_poly.entity_id
_entity_poly.type
_entity_poly.pdbx_seq_one_letter_code
_entity_poly.pdbx_strand_id
1 'polypeptide(L)'
;MDAFASLFGVVDTVLRPYIGFVVLALVLVNMGARAFEYRSIVSQARDGGVEAVSRNAIRVATNFLLVVASFYFASVQSHAGTVLSVLVVGMVITDLFEFESRLVEIRQEFTIDRPKASIAASVLVLMYISYLTLFDFVKPLWTQVV
;
A
#
# COMPACT_ATOMS: atom_id res chain seq x y z
N MET A 1 21.76 14.48 -17.48
CA MET A 1 21.50 13.35 -16.56
C MET A 1 20.12 12.80 -16.92
N ASP A 2 19.94 12.34 -18.17
CA ASP A 2 18.61 12.21 -18.78
C ASP A 2 18.26 10.76 -19.17
N ALA A 3 19.21 9.84 -19.08
CA ALA A 3 19.02 8.45 -19.51
C ALA A 3 18.01 7.66 -18.65
N PHE A 4 17.86 7.99 -17.37
CA PHE A 4 16.86 7.36 -16.49
C PHE A 4 15.48 8.03 -16.56
N ALA A 5 15.40 9.20 -17.21
CA ALA A 5 14.20 10.03 -17.19
C ALA A 5 13.12 9.61 -18.20
N SER A 6 13.45 8.73 -19.14
CA SER A 6 12.55 8.24 -20.20
C SER A 6 12.52 6.71 -20.29
N LEU A 7 12.73 6.01 -19.17
CA LEU A 7 12.83 4.54 -19.14
C LEU A 7 11.60 3.86 -19.76
N PHE A 8 10.42 4.49 -19.69
CA PHE A 8 9.15 3.97 -20.19
C PHE A 8 8.49 4.86 -21.26
N GLY A 9 9.22 5.85 -21.81
CA GLY A 9 8.78 6.67 -22.94
C GLY A 9 7.46 7.43 -22.71
N VAL A 10 6.40 7.03 -23.40
CA VAL A 10 5.08 7.70 -23.32
C VAL A 10 4.49 7.66 -21.92
N VAL A 11 4.71 6.55 -21.20
CA VAL A 11 4.26 6.40 -19.81
C VAL A 11 4.85 7.50 -18.94
N ASP A 12 6.14 7.80 -19.09
CA ASP A 12 6.82 8.86 -18.34
C ASP A 12 6.26 10.24 -18.64
N THR A 13 5.87 10.49 -19.88
CA THR A 13 5.32 11.79 -20.27
C THR A 13 3.99 12.08 -19.57
N VAL A 14 3.18 11.04 -19.35
CA VAL A 14 1.84 11.17 -18.77
C VAL A 14 1.85 11.03 -17.25
N LEU A 15 2.54 10.02 -16.71
CA LEU A 15 2.43 9.64 -15.30
C LEU A 15 3.39 10.39 -14.38
N ARG A 16 4.56 10.80 -14.87
CA ARG A 16 5.60 11.41 -14.05
C ARG A 16 5.14 12.61 -13.21
N PRO A 17 4.31 13.54 -13.70
CA PRO A 17 3.85 14.67 -12.89
C PRO A 17 2.87 14.27 -11.76
N TYR A 18 2.20 13.12 -11.91
CA TYR A 18 1.09 12.72 -11.05
C TYR A 18 1.38 11.48 -10.21
N ILE A 19 2.53 10.82 -10.41
CA ILE A 19 2.80 9.52 -9.79
C ILE A 19 2.70 9.55 -8.25
N GLY A 20 3.11 10.64 -7.59
CA GLY A 20 2.94 10.79 -6.14
C GLY A 20 1.47 10.68 -5.71
N PHE A 21 0.57 11.38 -6.42
CA PHE A 21 -0.86 11.31 -6.18
C PHE A 21 -1.45 9.94 -6.53
N VAL A 22 -0.95 9.28 -7.58
CA VAL A 22 -1.38 7.93 -7.95
C VAL A 22 -1.02 6.93 -6.85
N VAL A 23 0.22 6.96 -6.34
CA VAL A 23 0.63 6.10 -5.22
C VAL A 23 -0.20 6.42 -3.98
N LEU A 24 -0.38 7.70 -3.64
CA LEU A 24 -1.20 8.12 -2.49
C LEU A 24 -2.63 7.57 -2.60
N ALA A 25 -3.27 7.70 -3.75
CA ALA A 25 -4.60 7.15 -4.00
C ALA A 25 -4.63 5.62 -3.88
N LEU A 26 -3.63 4.93 -4.45
CA LEU A 26 -3.51 3.47 -4.33
C LEU A 26 -3.35 3.02 -2.88
N VAL A 27 -2.61 3.75 -2.04
CA VAL A 27 -2.47 3.46 -0.61
C VAL A 27 -3.82 3.58 0.10
N LEU A 28 -4.58 4.64 -0.17
CA LEU A 28 -5.91 4.84 0.41
C LEU A 28 -6.88 3.73 -0.01
N VAL A 29 -6.89 3.36 -1.30
CA VAL A 29 -7.71 2.25 -1.81
C VAL A 29 -7.29 0.93 -1.17
N ASN A 30 -5.99 0.68 -1.02
CA ASN A 30 -5.48 -0.53 -0.38
C ASN A 30 -5.89 -0.62 1.10
N MET A 31 -5.82 0.48 1.85
CA MET A 31 -6.28 0.53 3.24
C MET A 31 -7.80 0.29 3.36
N GLY A 32 -8.59 0.86 2.45
CA GLY A 32 -10.03 0.59 2.37
C GLY A 32 -10.32 -0.88 2.04
N ALA A 33 -9.62 -1.44 1.06
CA ALA A 33 -9.73 -2.84 0.68
C ALA A 33 -9.34 -3.78 1.85
N ARG A 34 -8.37 -3.40 2.70
CA ARG A 34 -8.03 -4.15 3.91
C ARG A 34 -9.17 -4.18 4.92
N ALA A 35 -9.82 -3.04 5.16
CA ALA A 35 -10.96 -2.99 6.07
C ALA A 35 -12.13 -3.86 5.56
N PHE A 36 -12.35 -3.88 4.25
CA PHE A 36 -13.35 -4.74 3.62
C PHE A 36 -12.97 -6.23 3.69
N GLU A 37 -11.73 -6.58 3.38
CA GLU A 37 -11.25 -7.97 3.45
C GLU A 37 -11.36 -8.55 4.85
N TYR A 38 -10.99 -7.79 5.89
CA TYR A 38 -11.17 -8.24 7.27
C TYR A 38 -12.63 -8.62 7.58
N ARG A 39 -13.58 -7.75 7.19
CA ARG A 39 -15.02 -8.04 7.37
C ARG A 39 -15.47 -9.26 6.57
N SER A 40 -14.97 -9.41 5.35
CA SER A 40 -15.24 -10.56 4.49
C SER A 40 -14.73 -11.86 5.09
N ILE A 41 -13.49 -11.88 5.61
CA ILE A 41 -12.91 -13.05 6.28
C ILE A 41 -13.73 -13.44 7.50
N VAL A 42 -14.11 -12.47 8.34
CA VAL A 42 -14.94 -12.74 9.53
C VAL A 42 -16.30 -13.33 9.15
N SER A 43 -16.94 -12.82 8.09
CA SER A 43 -18.21 -13.39 7.60
C SER A 43 -18.03 -14.80 7.04
N GLN A 44 -17.04 -15.00 6.16
CA GLN A 44 -16.76 -16.30 5.54
C GLN A 44 -16.42 -17.38 6.58
N ALA A 45 -15.60 -17.02 7.57
CA ALA A 45 -15.25 -17.91 8.67
C ALA A 45 -16.46 -18.33 9.50
N ARG A 46 -17.40 -17.41 9.74
CA ARG A 46 -18.64 -17.68 10.47
C ARG A 46 -19.57 -18.63 9.71
N ASP A 47 -19.67 -18.45 8.39
CA ASP A 47 -20.67 -19.15 7.58
C ASP A 47 -20.17 -20.50 7.03
N GLY A 48 -18.85 -20.66 6.84
CA GLY A 48 -18.27 -21.85 6.22
C GLY A 48 -16.87 -22.24 6.71
N GLY A 49 -16.45 -21.75 7.87
CA GLY A 49 -15.16 -22.11 8.48
C GLY A 49 -13.96 -21.70 7.63
N VAL A 50 -12.83 -22.38 7.82
CA VAL A 50 -11.57 -22.03 7.13
C VAL A 50 -11.62 -22.25 5.62
N GLU A 51 -12.38 -23.24 5.15
CA GLU A 51 -12.44 -23.64 3.74
C GLU A 51 -13.17 -22.61 2.88
N ALA A 52 -14.08 -21.84 3.47
CA ALA A 52 -14.78 -20.75 2.79
C ALA A 52 -13.93 -19.47 2.65
N VAL A 53 -12.81 -19.37 3.36
CA VAL A 53 -11.98 -18.16 3.36
C VAL A 53 -11.18 -18.05 2.06
N SER A 54 -11.37 -16.95 1.34
CA SER A 54 -10.66 -16.67 0.09
C SER A 54 -10.02 -15.29 0.09
N ARG A 55 -8.96 -15.14 -0.72
CA ARG A 55 -8.25 -13.86 -0.87
C ARG A 55 -9.11 -12.86 -1.66
N ASN A 56 -9.11 -11.60 -1.23
CA ASN A 56 -9.86 -10.57 -1.91
C ASN A 56 -9.12 -10.10 -3.19
N ALA A 57 -9.79 -10.14 -4.35
CA ALA A 57 -9.17 -9.79 -5.64
C ALA A 57 -8.70 -8.32 -5.70
N ILE A 58 -9.45 -7.39 -5.08
CA ILE A 58 -9.08 -5.96 -5.00
C ILE A 58 -7.80 -5.80 -4.17
N ARG A 59 -7.67 -6.53 -3.08
CA ARG A 59 -6.45 -6.57 -2.24
C ARG A 59 -5.23 -7.06 -3.01
N VAL A 60 -5.38 -8.15 -3.77
CA VAL A 60 -4.30 -8.69 -4.60
C VAL A 60 -3.89 -7.68 -5.68
N ALA A 61 -4.86 -7.11 -6.39
CA ALA A 61 -4.61 -6.12 -7.44
C ALA A 61 -3.92 -4.86 -6.89
N THR A 62 -4.42 -4.31 -5.78
CA THR A 62 -3.84 -3.09 -5.17
C THR A 62 -2.45 -3.33 -4.61
N ASN A 63 -2.17 -4.48 -4.01
CA ASN A 63 -0.81 -4.85 -3.58
C ASN A 63 0.16 -4.88 -4.77
N PHE A 64 -0.24 -5.56 -5.87
CA PHE A 64 0.58 -5.63 -7.07
C PHE A 64 0.83 -4.24 -7.67
N LEU A 65 -0.23 -3.44 -7.84
CA LEU A 65 -0.15 -2.09 -8.38
C LEU A 65 0.70 -1.17 -7.50
N LEU A 66 0.62 -1.29 -6.18
CA LEU A 66 1.45 -0.51 -5.26
C LEU A 66 2.94 -0.83 -5.43
N VAL A 67 3.30 -2.11 -5.55
CA VAL A 67 4.70 -2.51 -5.76
C VAL A 67 5.22 -1.99 -7.10
N VAL A 68 4.44 -2.15 -8.18
CA VAL A 68 4.83 -1.63 -9.50
C VAL A 68 4.94 -0.11 -9.47
N ALA A 69 3.97 0.59 -8.88
CA ALA A 69 3.95 2.04 -8.78
C ALA A 69 5.09 2.57 -7.90
N SER A 70 5.47 1.89 -6.82
CA SER A 70 6.59 2.32 -5.98
C SER A 70 7.94 2.20 -6.70
N PHE A 71 8.14 1.12 -7.47
CA PHE A 71 9.35 0.98 -8.29
C PHE A 71 9.40 1.99 -9.43
N TYR A 72 8.27 2.27 -10.06
CA TYR A 72 8.17 3.35 -11.03
C TYR A 72 8.44 4.72 -10.39
N PHE A 73 7.91 4.98 -9.20
CA PHE A 73 8.23 6.21 -8.45
C PHE A 73 9.73 6.31 -8.15
N ALA A 74 10.43 5.20 -7.91
CA ALA A 74 11.88 5.15 -7.76
C ALA A 74 12.66 5.49 -9.04
N SER A 75 12.13 5.24 -10.23
CA SER A 75 12.77 5.73 -11.46
C SER A 75 12.58 7.23 -11.66
N VAL A 76 11.53 7.83 -11.09
CA VAL A 76 11.28 9.28 -11.11
C VAL A 76 12.09 10.01 -10.03
N GLN A 77 12.10 9.51 -8.80
CA GLN A 77 12.84 10.03 -7.66
C GLN A 77 13.63 8.90 -7.00
N SER A 78 14.91 8.76 -7.34
CA SER A 78 15.71 7.60 -6.92
C SER A 78 15.74 7.42 -5.40
N HIS A 79 16.15 8.44 -4.64
CA HIS A 79 16.30 8.28 -3.19
C HIS A 79 14.96 8.07 -2.48
N ALA A 80 14.00 8.97 -2.70
CA ALA A 80 12.69 8.92 -2.04
C ALA A 80 11.89 7.68 -2.46
N GLY A 81 11.96 7.30 -3.74
CA GLY A 81 11.26 6.13 -4.25
C GLY A 81 11.87 4.80 -3.83
N THR A 82 13.19 4.71 -3.60
CA THR A 82 13.78 3.52 -2.98
C THR A 82 13.23 3.32 -1.57
N VAL A 83 13.18 4.38 -0.75
CA VAL A 83 12.60 4.30 0.60
C VAL A 83 11.13 3.89 0.55
N LEU A 84 10.34 4.54 -0.30
CA LEU A 84 8.94 4.17 -0.52
C LEU A 84 8.77 2.69 -0.91
N SER A 85 9.61 2.20 -1.83
CA SER A 85 9.56 0.82 -2.31
C SER A 85 9.82 -0.19 -1.19
N VAL A 86 10.81 0.08 -0.33
CA VAL A 86 11.09 -0.77 0.85
C VAL A 86 9.88 -0.80 1.79
N LEU A 87 9.26 0.35 2.07
CA LEU A 87 8.08 0.43 2.92
C LEU A 87 6.88 -0.32 2.33
N VAL A 88 6.62 -0.13 1.02
CA VAL A 88 5.53 -0.80 0.31
C VAL A 88 5.73 -2.32 0.27
N VAL A 89 6.93 -2.79 -0.06
CA VAL A 89 7.24 -4.24 -0.06
C VAL A 89 7.07 -4.81 1.35
N GLY A 90 7.57 -4.12 2.38
CA GLY A 90 7.37 -4.52 3.78
C GLY A 90 5.90 -4.62 4.18
N MET A 91 5.08 -3.64 3.77
CA MET A 91 3.63 -3.65 3.97
C MET A 91 2.98 -4.87 3.28
N VAL A 92 3.30 -5.12 2.02
CA VAL A 92 2.76 -6.26 1.26
C VAL A 92 3.16 -7.61 1.87
N ILE A 93 4.40 -7.76 2.34
CA ILE A 93 4.85 -8.97 3.04
C ILE A 93 4.05 -9.16 4.33
N THR A 94 3.87 -8.09 5.09
CA THR A 94 3.08 -8.12 6.34
C THR A 94 1.64 -8.54 6.06
N ASP A 95 1.04 -8.05 4.97
CA ASP A 95 -0.29 -8.45 4.55
C ASP A 95 -0.40 -9.94 4.20
N LEU A 96 0.64 -10.54 3.60
CA LEU A 96 0.65 -11.98 3.32
C LEU A 96 0.62 -12.78 4.62
N PHE A 97 1.47 -12.44 5.58
CA PHE A 97 1.51 -13.12 6.87
C PHE A 97 0.25 -12.89 7.70
N GLU A 98 -0.34 -11.70 7.62
CA GLU A 98 -1.62 -11.41 8.26
C GLU A 98 -2.70 -12.36 7.75
N PHE A 99 -2.83 -12.56 6.44
CA PHE A 99 -3.80 -13.51 5.89
C PHE A 99 -3.57 -14.94 6.40
N GLU A 100 -2.33 -15.45 6.32
CA GLU A 100 -2.01 -16.79 6.81
C GLU A 100 -2.26 -16.94 8.32
N SER A 101 -1.99 -15.90 9.10
CA SER A 101 -2.26 -15.89 10.55
C SER A 101 -3.77 -16.02 10.85
N ARG A 102 -4.65 -15.39 10.05
CA ARG A 102 -6.10 -15.53 10.21
C ARG A 102 -6.56 -16.96 9.90
N LEU A 103 -5.99 -17.61 8.88
CA LEU A 103 -6.31 -19.00 8.59
C LEU A 103 -5.95 -19.93 9.76
N VAL A 104 -4.82 -19.68 10.42
CA VAL A 104 -4.41 -20.44 11.61
C VAL A 104 -5.39 -20.20 12.77
N GLU A 105 -5.74 -18.94 13.04
CA GLU A 105 -6.71 -18.61 14.09
C GLU A 105 -8.07 -19.29 13.88
N ILE A 106 -8.57 -19.27 12.64
CA ILE A 106 -9.85 -19.90 12.30
C ILE A 106 -9.78 -21.42 12.48
N ARG A 107 -8.66 -22.06 12.08
CA ARG A 107 -8.46 -23.52 12.28
C ARG A 107 -8.37 -23.93 13.74
N GLN A 108 -7.87 -23.04 14.59
CA GLN A 108 -7.72 -23.26 16.03
C GLN A 108 -8.92 -22.76 16.83
N GLU A 109 -10.00 -22.31 16.15
CA GLU A 109 -11.20 -21.74 16.78
C GLU A 109 -10.92 -20.53 17.68
N PHE A 110 -9.84 -19.80 17.40
CA PHE A 110 -9.52 -18.55 18.09
C PHE A 110 -10.35 -17.38 17.55
N THR A 111 -10.51 -16.36 18.39
CA THR A 111 -11.12 -15.10 17.97
C THR A 111 -10.27 -14.43 16.89
N ILE A 112 -10.87 -14.08 15.75
CA ILE A 112 -10.17 -13.47 14.63
C ILE A 112 -9.75 -12.05 15.01
N ASP A 113 -8.45 -11.88 15.21
CA ASP A 113 -7.87 -10.62 15.65
C ASP A 113 -7.79 -9.61 14.49
N ARG A 114 -7.73 -8.31 14.82
CA ARG A 114 -7.56 -7.27 13.78
C ARG A 114 -6.15 -7.33 13.18
N PRO A 115 -5.96 -6.96 11.90
CA PRO A 115 -4.66 -7.03 11.24
C PRO A 115 -3.75 -5.85 11.64
N LYS A 116 -3.30 -5.84 12.89
CA LYS A 116 -2.60 -4.71 13.53
C LYS A 116 -1.28 -4.39 12.80
N ALA A 117 -0.55 -5.42 12.37
CA ALA A 117 0.77 -5.24 11.77
C ALA A 117 0.65 -4.55 10.40
N SER A 118 -0.27 -4.99 9.56
CA SER A 118 -0.46 -4.39 8.24
C SER A 118 -1.12 -3.01 8.28
N ILE A 119 -1.95 -2.74 9.30
CA ILE A 119 -2.44 -1.39 9.59
C ILE A 119 -1.26 -0.47 9.91
N ALA A 120 -0.37 -0.86 10.83
CA ALA A 120 0.80 -0.06 11.19
C ALA A 120 1.72 0.19 9.98
N ALA A 121 2.04 -0.85 9.21
CA ALA A 121 2.85 -0.73 8.00
C ALA A 121 2.23 0.23 6.96
N SER A 122 0.90 0.19 6.82
CA SER A 122 0.19 1.08 5.88
C SER A 122 0.15 2.52 6.33
N VAL A 123 0.04 2.76 7.64
CA VAL A 123 0.13 4.12 8.18
C VAL A 123 1.53 4.69 7.92
N LEU A 124 2.59 3.90 8.07
CA LEU A 124 3.96 4.33 7.72
C LEU A 124 4.08 4.71 6.23
N VAL A 125 3.57 3.85 5.34
CA VAL A 125 3.57 4.13 3.90
C VAL A 125 2.76 5.39 3.58
N LEU A 126 1.56 5.52 4.16
CA LEU A 126 0.67 6.66 3.97
C LEU A 126 1.35 7.96 4.41
N MET A 127 1.96 7.99 5.60
CA MET A 127 2.67 9.16 6.11
C MET A 127 3.81 9.55 5.17
N TYR A 128 4.60 8.58 4.73
CA TYR A 128 5.75 8.83 3.86
C TYR A 128 5.33 9.41 2.50
N ILE A 129 4.37 8.77 1.80
CA ILE A 129 3.93 9.28 0.50
C ILE A 129 3.14 10.59 0.62
N SER A 130 2.39 10.78 1.70
CA SER A 130 1.69 12.04 1.97
C SER A 130 2.68 13.18 2.17
N TYR A 131 3.75 12.96 2.93
CA TYR A 131 4.81 13.95 3.08
C TYR A 131 5.41 14.31 1.71
N LEU A 132 5.82 13.32 0.92
CA LEU A 132 6.42 13.58 -0.39
C LEU A 132 5.49 14.31 -1.38
N THR A 133 4.19 14.00 -1.32
CA THR A 133 3.22 14.47 -2.34
C THR A 133 2.53 15.77 -1.93
N LEU A 134 2.28 15.97 -0.64
CA LEU A 134 1.46 17.09 -0.14
C LEU A 134 2.30 18.23 0.45
N PHE A 135 3.59 18.02 0.73
CA PHE A 135 4.40 19.05 1.38
C PHE A 135 4.51 20.33 0.55
N ASP A 136 4.43 20.27 -0.78
CA ASP A 136 4.44 21.48 -1.61
C ASP A 136 3.28 22.44 -1.31
N PHE A 137 2.14 21.94 -0.83
CA PHE A 137 1.01 22.78 -0.38
C PHE A 137 1.26 23.41 1.00
N VAL A 138 2.03 22.74 1.85
CA VAL A 138 2.36 23.19 3.21
C VAL A 138 3.57 24.12 3.22
N LYS A 139 4.50 23.91 2.30
CA LYS A 139 5.78 24.60 2.17
C LYS A 139 5.67 26.13 2.25
N PRO A 140 4.72 26.81 1.60
CA PRO A 140 4.62 28.28 1.67
C PRO A 140 4.37 28.82 3.08
N LEU A 141 3.60 28.07 3.88
CA LEU A 141 3.34 28.42 5.28
C LEU A 141 4.53 28.07 6.17
N TRP A 142 5.16 26.91 5.92
CA TRP A 142 6.31 26.43 6.70
C TRP A 142 7.50 27.40 6.63
N THR A 143 7.82 27.90 5.44
CA THR A 143 8.93 28.84 5.21
C THR A 143 8.75 30.22 5.85
N GLN A 144 7.59 30.51 6.45
CA GLN A 144 7.35 31.76 7.20
C GLN A 144 7.74 31.64 8.67
N VAL A 145 7.79 30.41 9.21
CA VAL A 145 8.01 30.15 10.65
C VAL A 145 9.39 29.54 10.92
N VAL A 146 9.91 28.76 9.98
CA VAL A 146 11.26 28.17 10.00
C VAL A 146 12.08 28.77 8.87
#